data_AF-A0A915JKX5-F1
#
_entry.id   AF-A0A915JKX5-F1
#
_cell.length_a   1.000
_cell.length_b   1.000
_cell.length_c   1.000
_cell.angle_alpha   90.00
_cell.angle_beta   90.00
_cell.angle_gamma   90.00
#
_symmetry.space_group_name_H-M   'P 1'
#
loop_
_entity.id
_entity.type
_entity.pdbx_description
1 polymer ?
#
loop_
_entity_poly.entity_id
_entity_poly.type
_entity_poly.pdbx_seq_one_letter_code
_entity_poly.pdbx_strand_id
1 'polypeptide(L)'
;MVDNDSSATSSLDIVGLTDENESSMTSSTEESIKSYDLFLTRFQRTFWFTYRSNFKVALPDNSNSDCGWGCMLRCGQMMMAETLRRLAFSNFESEQLDNSMLEKIVIYNFLELIDGLDIQPTFSLHNMVEIGRCEHNRQPGDWFAPGATAQILRRALSQHQTTANNKLFRQSHYDDIVRLSSALLQNLEIYVAKDGVICTLELDQLCSDKILMIDRDDSLSFDITSNARLRCVMFSEEEEKTCTDNLKG
;
A
#
# COMPACT_ATOMS: atom_id res chain seq x y z
N MET A 1 -26.39 -26.65 0.75
CA MET A 1 -25.44 -27.51 1.49
C MET A 1 -24.10 -26.80 1.40
N VAL A 2 -23.74 -26.12 2.49
CA VAL A 2 -22.41 -25.52 2.62
C VAL A 2 -21.57 -26.62 3.25
N ASP A 3 -20.72 -27.25 2.46
CA ASP A 3 -19.75 -28.20 2.98
C ASP A 3 -18.71 -27.39 3.77
N ASN A 4 -18.87 -27.43 5.09
CA ASN A 4 -17.87 -26.96 6.04
C ASN A 4 -16.74 -28.01 6.00
N ASP A 5 -15.67 -27.70 5.28
CA ASP A 5 -14.49 -28.56 5.24
C ASP A 5 -13.72 -28.42 6.56
N SER A 6 -14.06 -29.25 7.55
CA SER A 6 -13.49 -29.27 8.89
C SER A 6 -12.26 -30.19 9.01
N SER A 7 -11.54 -30.46 7.92
CA SER A 7 -10.47 -31.46 7.92
C SER A 7 -9.07 -30.99 7.45
N ALA A 8 -8.90 -29.71 7.10
CA ALA A 8 -7.57 -29.20 6.77
C ALA A 8 -6.83 -28.70 8.04
N THR A 9 -5.90 -29.50 8.55
CA THR A 9 -4.82 -28.99 9.41
C THR A 9 -3.79 -28.27 8.54
N SER A 10 -4.18 -27.15 7.94
CA SER A 10 -3.24 -26.24 7.28
C SER A 10 -2.68 -25.29 8.33
N SER A 11 -1.37 -25.29 8.53
CA SER A 11 -0.69 -24.23 9.26
C SER A 11 -1.17 -22.86 8.76
N LEU A 12 -1.72 -22.05 9.66
CA LEU A 12 -2.09 -20.67 9.34
C LEU A 12 -0.80 -19.83 9.28
N ASP A 13 -0.19 -19.75 8.10
CA ASP A 13 0.93 -18.85 7.87
C ASP A 13 0.41 -17.41 7.72
N ILE A 14 0.32 -16.71 8.85
CA ILE A 14 0.00 -15.29 8.89
C ILE A 14 1.28 -14.50 8.59
N VAL A 15 1.21 -13.56 7.65
CA VAL A 15 2.36 -12.75 7.19
C VAL A 15 3.10 -12.09 8.37
N GLY A 16 4.24 -12.67 8.76
CA GLY A 16 5.19 -12.14 9.75
C GLY A 16 5.27 -12.88 11.09
N LEU A 17 4.71 -14.07 11.23
CA LEU A 17 4.89 -14.91 12.42
C LEU A 17 5.80 -16.11 12.09
N THR A 18 7.05 -16.05 12.49
CA THR A 18 7.90 -17.24 12.67
C THR A 18 8.32 -17.25 14.13
N ASP A 19 7.60 -17.99 14.97
CA ASP A 19 8.02 -18.23 16.35
C ASP A 19 9.04 -19.37 16.36
N GLU A 20 10.32 -19.04 16.56
CA GLU A 20 11.30 -20.00 17.05
C GLU A 20 11.11 -20.15 18.56
N ASN A 21 10.49 -21.26 18.99
CA ASN A 21 10.78 -21.87 20.29
C ASN A 21 10.07 -23.23 20.43
N GLU A 22 10.87 -24.31 20.46
CA GLU A 22 10.44 -25.62 20.95
C GLU A 22 10.40 -25.61 22.49
N SER A 23 9.27 -25.98 23.12
CA SER A 23 9.22 -27.03 24.16
C SER A 23 7.85 -27.26 24.84
N SER A 24 7.53 -28.55 24.99
CA SER A 24 6.70 -29.23 26.02
C SER A 24 5.18 -29.41 25.81
N MET A 25 4.80 -30.70 25.76
CA MET A 25 3.52 -31.36 25.42
C MET A 25 2.27 -31.09 26.30
N THR A 26 2.12 -29.91 26.90
CA THR A 26 0.84 -29.47 27.50
C THR A 26 0.33 -28.14 26.92
N SER A 27 1.02 -27.60 25.92
CA SER A 27 0.85 -26.24 25.39
C SER A 27 -0.10 -26.11 24.20
N SER A 28 -0.40 -27.20 23.49
CA SER A 28 -0.98 -27.15 22.14
C SER A 28 -2.36 -26.48 22.03
N THR A 29 -3.25 -26.65 23.02
CA THR A 29 -4.59 -26.04 23.00
C THR A 29 -4.55 -24.56 23.39
N GLU A 30 -3.74 -24.16 24.36
CA GLU A 30 -3.57 -22.74 24.73
C GLU A 30 -2.82 -21.95 23.65
N GLU A 31 -1.80 -22.56 23.04
CA GLU A 31 -1.10 -21.98 21.87
C GLU A 31 -2.05 -21.84 20.68
N SER A 32 -2.89 -22.84 20.43
CA SER A 32 -3.91 -22.77 19.38
C SER A 32 -4.94 -21.66 19.62
N ILE A 33 -5.39 -21.44 20.87
CA ILE A 33 -6.33 -20.37 21.22
C ILE A 33 -5.65 -19.00 21.05
N LYS A 34 -4.42 -18.83 21.55
CA LYS A 34 -3.65 -17.59 21.38
C LYS A 34 -3.39 -17.26 19.90
N SER A 35 -3.07 -18.27 19.10
CA SER A 35 -2.88 -18.14 17.66
C SER A 35 -4.16 -17.67 16.96
N TYR A 36 -5.31 -18.22 17.34
CA TYR A 36 -6.61 -17.83 16.79
C TYR A 36 -7.03 -16.41 17.20
N ASP A 37 -6.82 -16.02 18.47
CA ASP A 37 -7.13 -14.66 18.94
C ASP A 37 -6.23 -13.62 18.25
N LEU A 38 -4.96 -13.96 18.03
CA LEU A 38 -4.03 -13.14 17.27
C LEU A 38 -4.45 -13.01 15.81
N PHE A 39 -4.87 -14.12 15.18
CA PHE A 39 -5.46 -14.12 13.84
C PHE A 39 -6.67 -13.19 13.76
N LEU A 40 -7.66 -13.36 14.64
CA LEU A 40 -8.87 -12.54 14.63
C LEU A 40 -8.55 -11.05 14.82
N THR A 41 -7.65 -10.73 15.75
CA THR A 41 -7.19 -9.36 15.97
C THR A 41 -6.55 -8.78 14.71
N ARG A 42 -5.73 -9.57 14.00
CA ARG A 42 -5.06 -9.16 12.77
C ARG A 42 -6.03 -9.01 11.60
N PHE A 43 -6.94 -9.96 11.47
CA PHE A 43 -7.97 -10.03 10.44
C PHE A 43 -8.92 -8.83 10.55
N GLN A 44 -9.41 -8.53 11.75
CA GLN A 44 -10.29 -7.38 12.01
C GLN A 44 -9.61 -6.04 11.77
N ARG A 45 -8.27 -5.98 11.85
CA ARG A 45 -7.47 -4.78 11.59
C ARG A 45 -7.05 -4.63 10.13
N THR A 46 -7.40 -5.57 9.26
CA THR A 46 -7.05 -5.51 7.84
C THR A 46 -8.01 -4.55 7.14
N PHE A 47 -7.48 -3.52 6.49
CA PHE A 47 -8.28 -2.62 5.69
C PHE A 47 -8.85 -3.34 4.48
N TRP A 48 -10.18 -3.36 4.36
CA TRP A 48 -10.88 -4.04 3.27
C TRP A 48 -11.42 -3.02 2.25
N PHE A 49 -10.83 -3.01 1.05
CA PHE A 49 -11.30 -2.21 -0.06
C PHE A 49 -12.11 -3.08 -1.02
N THR A 50 -13.36 -2.68 -1.24
CA THR A 50 -14.31 -3.37 -2.11
C THR A 50 -14.66 -2.50 -3.30
N TYR A 51 -15.33 -3.10 -4.29
CA TYR A 51 -15.96 -2.33 -5.35
C TYR A 51 -16.90 -1.26 -4.81
N ARG A 52 -16.98 -0.16 -5.52
CA ARG A 52 -17.80 0.99 -5.20
C ARG A 52 -18.52 1.45 -6.47
N SER A 53 -19.60 2.18 -6.25
CA SER A 53 -20.42 2.80 -7.29
C SER A 53 -20.90 4.14 -6.78
N ASN A 54 -21.44 4.96 -7.69
CA ASN A 54 -21.86 6.33 -7.40
C ASN A 54 -20.68 7.22 -6.99
N PHE A 55 -19.54 7.08 -7.68
CA PHE A 55 -18.42 8.01 -7.55
C PHE A 55 -18.90 9.44 -7.76
N LYS A 56 -18.49 10.35 -6.87
CA LYS A 56 -18.85 11.77 -6.97
C LYS A 56 -18.30 12.39 -8.25
N VAL A 57 -17.10 11.98 -8.64
CA VAL A 57 -16.45 12.36 -9.89
C VAL A 57 -16.44 11.14 -10.78
N ALA A 58 -16.95 11.26 -12.01
CA ALA A 58 -16.92 10.17 -12.98
C ALA A 58 -15.47 9.86 -13.38
N LEU A 59 -15.21 8.60 -13.74
CA LEU A 59 -13.96 8.17 -14.33
C LEU A 59 -13.83 8.69 -15.79
N PRO A 60 -12.65 8.62 -16.41
CA PRO A 60 -12.42 9.15 -17.76
C PRO A 60 -13.34 8.60 -18.86
N ASP A 61 -13.91 7.41 -18.67
CA ASP A 61 -14.88 6.78 -19.58
C ASP A 61 -16.34 7.18 -19.31
N ASN A 62 -16.57 8.14 -18.39
CA ASN A 62 -17.85 8.56 -17.83
C ASN A 62 -18.55 7.50 -16.96
N SER A 63 -17.89 6.40 -16.60
CA SER A 63 -18.42 5.47 -15.60
C SER A 63 -18.27 6.04 -14.18
N ASN A 64 -19.08 5.55 -13.25
CA ASN A 64 -19.06 5.95 -11.85
C ASN A 64 -18.92 4.75 -10.90
N SER A 65 -18.36 3.65 -11.40
CA SER A 65 -18.18 2.41 -10.65
C SER A 65 -16.98 1.61 -11.16
N ASP A 66 -16.31 0.91 -10.24
CA ASP A 66 -15.25 -0.05 -10.55
C ASP A 66 -15.72 -1.51 -10.53
N CYS A 67 -17.03 -1.73 -10.37
CA CYS A 67 -17.64 -3.06 -10.38
C CYS A 67 -17.32 -3.80 -11.69
N GLY A 68 -16.73 -4.98 -11.56
CA GLY A 68 -16.46 -5.89 -12.68
C GLY A 68 -15.06 -5.77 -13.29
N TRP A 69 -14.25 -4.77 -12.90
CA TRP A 69 -12.91 -4.59 -13.47
C TRP A 69 -11.86 -4.08 -12.48
N GLY A 70 -12.25 -3.34 -11.44
CA GLY A 70 -11.31 -2.69 -10.51
C GLY A 70 -10.66 -3.59 -9.44
N CYS A 71 -10.85 -4.91 -9.49
CA CYS A 71 -10.47 -5.80 -8.37
C CYS A 71 -8.99 -5.72 -8.04
N MET A 72 -8.12 -5.71 -9.05
CA MET A 72 -6.69 -5.67 -8.80
C MET A 72 -6.24 -4.33 -8.20
N LEU A 73 -6.87 -3.21 -8.61
CA LEU A 73 -6.61 -1.91 -8.00
C LEU A 73 -7.03 -1.90 -6.53
N ARG A 74 -8.19 -2.49 -6.19
CA ARG A 74 -8.62 -2.66 -4.79
C ARG A 74 -7.67 -3.56 -3.99
N CYS A 75 -7.13 -4.63 -4.58
CA CYS A 75 -6.08 -5.44 -3.97
C CYS A 75 -4.81 -4.62 -3.70
N GLY A 76 -4.39 -3.79 -4.67
CA GLY A 76 -3.30 -2.84 -4.49
C GLY A 76 -3.56 -1.86 -3.35
N GLN A 77 -4.78 -1.32 -3.23
CA GLN A 77 -5.17 -0.44 -2.13
C GLN A 77 -5.08 -1.15 -0.77
N MET A 78 -5.59 -2.38 -0.65
CA MET A 78 -5.48 -3.18 0.58
C MET A 78 -4.02 -3.42 0.98
N MET A 79 -3.18 -3.81 0.01
CA MET A 79 -1.77 -4.09 0.25
C MET A 79 -1.01 -2.83 0.71
N MET A 80 -1.29 -1.71 0.06
CA MET A 80 -0.64 -0.44 0.37
C MET A 80 -1.13 0.14 1.71
N ALA A 81 -2.41 -0.01 2.06
CA ALA A 81 -2.95 0.40 3.35
C ALA A 81 -2.34 -0.41 4.50
N GLU A 82 -2.18 -1.72 4.32
CA GLU A 82 -1.47 -2.59 5.26
C GLU A 82 0.01 -2.21 5.40
N THR A 83 0.65 -1.80 4.29
CA THR A 83 2.03 -1.27 4.31
C THR A 83 2.12 0.00 5.16
N LEU A 84 1.23 0.97 4.95
CA LEU A 84 1.18 2.18 5.77
C LEU A 84 0.91 1.88 7.24
N ARG A 85 0.02 0.91 7.51
CA ARG A 85 -0.24 0.46 8.88
C ARG A 85 1.02 -0.05 9.56
N ARG A 86 1.76 -0.95 8.90
CA ARG A 86 2.99 -1.51 9.44
C ARG A 86 4.02 -0.40 9.68
N LEU A 87 4.19 0.51 8.72
CA LEU A 87 5.09 1.66 8.84
C LEU A 87 4.72 2.58 10.00
N ALA A 88 3.42 2.83 10.19
CA ALA A 88 2.97 3.70 11.25
C ALA A 88 3.24 3.10 12.64
N PHE A 89 2.99 1.80 12.83
CA PHE A 89 3.32 1.13 14.11
C PHE A 89 4.82 0.95 14.35
N SER A 90 5.63 1.03 13.30
CA SER A 90 7.07 0.84 13.40
C SER A 90 7.82 2.15 13.60
N ASN A 91 7.26 3.27 13.11
CA ASN A 91 7.87 4.60 13.18
C ASN A 91 7.35 5.44 14.37
N PHE A 92 6.18 5.10 14.92
CA PHE A 92 5.59 5.84 16.03
C PHE A 92 5.56 4.98 17.29
N GLU A 93 6.02 5.54 18.41
CA GLU A 93 5.84 4.95 19.74
C GLU A 93 4.35 4.71 20.01
N SER A 94 4.02 3.59 20.67
CA SER A 94 2.65 3.08 20.83
C SER A 94 1.65 4.07 21.46
N GLU A 95 2.12 5.15 22.09
CA GLU A 95 1.28 6.16 22.73
C GLU A 95 0.79 7.27 21.76
N GLN A 96 1.42 7.45 20.58
CA GLN A 96 1.11 8.56 19.67
C GLN A 96 0.13 8.18 18.54
N LEU A 97 0.01 6.89 18.22
CA LEU A 97 -0.81 6.42 17.11
C LEU A 97 -1.83 5.39 17.59
N ASP A 98 -3.05 5.85 17.85
CA ASP A 98 -4.18 4.95 18.06
C ASP A 98 -4.76 4.45 16.73
N ASN A 99 -5.61 3.43 16.80
CA ASN A 99 -6.26 2.88 15.60
C ASN A 99 -7.14 3.90 14.87
N SER A 100 -7.72 4.86 15.61
CA SER A 100 -8.57 5.92 15.05
C SER A 100 -7.79 6.88 14.16
N MET A 101 -6.58 7.26 14.57
CA MET A 101 -5.69 8.11 13.79
C MET A 101 -5.17 7.38 12.55
N LEU A 102 -4.80 6.11 12.70
CA LEU A 102 -4.41 5.26 11.58
C LEU A 102 -5.55 5.14 10.53
N GLU A 103 -6.78 4.88 10.97
CA GLU A 103 -7.95 4.83 10.08
C GLU A 103 -8.10 6.13 9.29
N LYS A 104 -7.92 7.29 9.95
CA LYS A 104 -7.96 8.59 9.29
C LYS A 104 -6.83 8.80 8.29
N ILE A 105 -5.61 8.34 8.60
CA ILE A 105 -4.48 8.37 7.66
C ILE A 105 -4.77 7.51 6.43
N VAL A 106 -5.33 6.31 6.60
CA VAL A 106 -5.72 5.46 5.47
C VAL A 106 -6.87 6.10 4.69
N ILE A 107 -7.89 6.62 5.35
CA ILE A 107 -8.97 7.36 4.67
C ILE A 107 -8.40 8.51 3.83
N TYR A 108 -7.48 9.28 4.40
CA TYR A 108 -6.82 10.41 3.74
C TYR A 108 -6.04 10.04 2.48
N ASN A 109 -5.44 8.85 2.44
CA ASN A 109 -4.62 8.43 1.31
C ASN A 109 -5.39 7.67 0.21
N PHE A 110 -6.54 7.09 0.52
CA PHE A 110 -7.20 6.12 -0.38
C PHE A 110 -8.63 6.47 -0.80
N LEU A 111 -9.39 7.22 0.01
CA LEU A 111 -10.80 7.45 -0.30
C LEU A 111 -11.00 8.65 -1.22
N GLU A 112 -11.65 8.36 -2.35
CA GLU A 112 -11.95 9.20 -3.52
C GLU A 112 -11.97 10.71 -3.34
N LEU A 113 -12.67 11.22 -2.32
CA LEU A 113 -12.62 12.62 -1.92
C LEU A 113 -12.94 12.72 -0.43
N ILE A 114 -12.08 13.42 0.32
CA ILE A 114 -12.49 14.01 1.59
C ILE A 114 -13.20 15.31 1.24
N ASP A 115 -14.49 15.39 1.55
CA ASP A 115 -15.29 16.60 1.33
C ASP A 115 -14.60 17.81 1.98
N GLY A 116 -14.35 18.85 1.17
CA GLY A 116 -13.74 20.10 1.61
C GLY A 116 -12.21 20.19 1.47
N LEU A 117 -11.53 19.15 0.95
CA LEU A 117 -10.11 19.22 0.62
C LEU A 117 -9.93 19.13 -0.90
N ASP A 118 -9.35 20.17 -1.51
CA ASP A 118 -8.93 20.21 -2.92
C ASP A 118 -7.62 19.40 -3.12
N ILE A 119 -7.62 18.16 -2.64
CA ILE A 119 -6.48 17.26 -2.66
C ILE A 119 -6.96 15.90 -3.16
N GLN A 120 -6.38 15.44 -4.27
CA GLN A 120 -6.57 14.08 -4.73
C GLN A 120 -5.77 13.12 -3.84
N PRO A 121 -6.39 12.13 -3.20
CA PRO A 121 -5.68 11.15 -2.38
C PRO A 121 -4.66 10.35 -3.21
N THR A 122 -3.48 10.15 -2.64
CA THR A 122 -2.32 9.51 -3.30
C THR A 122 -2.66 8.18 -3.95
N PHE A 123 -3.38 7.32 -3.26
CA PHE A 123 -3.75 5.97 -3.71
C PHE A 123 -5.25 5.82 -3.92
N SER A 124 -5.94 6.93 -4.24
CA SER A 124 -7.34 6.86 -4.68
C SER A 124 -7.46 6.05 -5.97
N LEU A 125 -8.62 5.40 -6.15
CA LEU A 125 -8.92 4.66 -7.37
C LEU A 125 -8.75 5.57 -8.59
N HIS A 126 -9.27 6.80 -8.54
CA HIS A 126 -9.16 7.78 -9.63
C HIS A 126 -7.71 8.11 -9.99
N ASN A 127 -6.84 8.31 -8.99
CA ASN A 127 -5.43 8.56 -9.26
C ASN A 127 -4.76 7.33 -9.88
N MET A 128 -5.03 6.14 -9.34
CA MET A 128 -4.49 4.88 -9.86
C MET A 128 -4.93 4.61 -11.31
N VAL A 129 -6.20 4.90 -11.64
CA VAL A 129 -6.75 4.81 -13.00
C VAL A 129 -6.06 5.80 -13.93
N GLU A 130 -5.89 7.05 -13.49
CA GLU A 130 -5.26 8.07 -14.34
C GLU A 130 -3.80 7.74 -14.64
N ILE A 131 -3.04 7.26 -13.66
CA ILE A 131 -1.67 6.76 -13.86
C ILE A 131 -1.69 5.55 -14.81
N GLY A 132 -2.58 4.58 -14.59
CA GLY A 132 -2.71 3.42 -15.46
C GLY A 132 -3.03 3.75 -16.91
N ARG A 133 -3.84 4.80 -17.13
CA ARG A 133 -4.15 5.34 -18.45
C ARG A 133 -2.93 5.97 -19.10
N CYS A 134 -2.20 6.79 -18.35
CA CYS A 134 -1.04 7.52 -18.86
C CYS A 134 0.17 6.62 -19.14
N GLU A 135 0.45 5.64 -18.28
CA GLU A 135 1.72 4.91 -18.30
C GLU A 135 1.58 3.44 -18.75
N HIS A 136 0.39 2.87 -18.64
CA HIS A 136 0.14 1.46 -18.98
C HIS A 136 -0.92 1.26 -20.08
N ASN A 137 -1.43 2.36 -20.66
CA ASN A 137 -2.49 2.35 -21.66
C ASN A 137 -3.70 1.49 -21.25
N ARG A 138 -4.10 1.60 -19.97
CA ARG A 138 -5.28 0.93 -19.40
C ARG A 138 -6.40 1.93 -19.15
N GLN A 139 -7.58 1.63 -19.66
CA GLN A 139 -8.79 2.43 -19.46
C GLN A 139 -9.63 1.87 -18.30
N PRO A 140 -10.55 2.65 -17.73
CA PRO A 140 -11.63 2.07 -16.94
C PRO A 140 -12.32 0.94 -17.71
N GLY A 141 -12.64 -0.15 -17.02
CA GLY A 141 -13.18 -1.37 -17.64
C GLY A 141 -12.13 -2.39 -18.06
N ASP A 142 -10.87 -1.97 -18.28
CA ASP A 142 -9.78 -2.92 -18.55
C ASP A 142 -9.40 -3.70 -17.29
N TRP A 143 -8.85 -4.90 -17.51
CA TRP A 143 -8.19 -5.63 -16.45
C TRP A 143 -6.78 -5.07 -16.19
N PHE A 144 -6.52 -4.73 -14.93
CA PHE A 144 -5.21 -4.30 -14.44
C PHE A 144 -4.45 -5.50 -13.87
N ALA A 145 -3.30 -5.83 -14.46
CA ALA A 145 -2.46 -6.92 -13.97
C ALA A 145 -1.76 -6.56 -12.64
N PRO A 146 -1.36 -7.54 -11.81
CA PRO A 146 -0.64 -7.29 -10.56
C PRO A 146 0.63 -6.46 -10.74
N GLY A 147 1.45 -6.80 -11.75
CA GLY A 147 2.69 -6.08 -12.06
C GLY A 147 2.44 -4.62 -12.44
N ALA A 148 1.48 -4.36 -13.34
CA ALA A 148 1.07 -3.00 -13.70
C ALA A 148 0.53 -2.23 -12.49
N THR A 149 -0.24 -2.89 -11.62
CA THR A 149 -0.79 -2.27 -10.40
C THR A 149 0.32 -1.89 -9.42
N ALA A 150 1.34 -2.72 -9.26
CA ALA A 150 2.53 -2.40 -8.46
C ALA A 150 3.28 -1.18 -9.01
N GLN A 151 3.42 -1.09 -10.34
CA GLN A 151 4.02 0.08 -11.00
C GLN A 151 3.19 1.36 -10.79
N ILE A 152 1.87 1.26 -10.90
CA ILE A 152 0.93 2.36 -10.62
C ILE A 152 1.09 2.87 -9.18
N LEU A 153 1.17 1.97 -8.19
CA LEU A 153 1.38 2.34 -6.79
C LEU A 153 2.73 3.05 -6.58
N ARG A 154 3.81 2.51 -7.17
CA ARG A 154 5.14 3.13 -7.14
C ARG A 154 5.08 4.55 -7.71
N ARG A 155 4.42 4.72 -8.86
CA ARG A 155 4.31 6.01 -9.52
C ARG A 155 3.50 7.02 -8.72
N ALA A 156 2.38 6.59 -8.13
CA ALA A 156 1.54 7.41 -7.28
C ALA A 156 2.33 7.96 -6.08
N LEU A 157 3.16 7.11 -5.46
CA LEU A 157 4.07 7.53 -4.38
C LEU A 157 5.08 8.58 -4.86
N SER A 158 5.75 8.36 -6.00
CA SER A 158 6.72 9.32 -6.54
C SER A 158 6.10 10.68 -6.87
N GLN A 159 4.87 10.70 -7.39
CA GLN A 159 4.12 11.95 -7.65
C GLN A 159 3.81 12.71 -6.36
N HIS A 160 3.41 11.99 -5.29
CA HIS A 160 3.18 12.57 -3.98
C HIS A 160 4.46 13.22 -3.42
N GLN A 161 5.57 12.47 -3.41
CA GLN A 161 6.86 12.94 -2.90
C GLN A 161 7.36 14.19 -3.64
N THR A 162 7.15 14.25 -4.96
CA THR A 162 7.49 15.43 -5.78
C THR A 162 6.60 16.64 -5.45
N THR A 163 5.31 16.43 -5.16
CA THR A 163 4.35 17.50 -4.90
C THR A 163 4.46 18.06 -3.48
N ALA A 164 4.70 17.20 -2.49
CA ALA A 164 4.83 17.57 -1.07
C ALA A 164 6.01 18.54 -0.84
N ASN A 165 7.09 18.41 -1.61
CA ASN A 165 8.23 19.33 -1.56
C ASN A 165 7.90 20.76 -2.03
N ASN A 166 6.73 20.97 -2.65
CA ASN A 166 6.35 22.24 -3.30
C ASN A 166 5.18 22.98 -2.64
N LYS A 167 4.52 22.43 -1.60
CA LYS A 167 3.36 23.07 -0.95
C LYS A 167 3.59 23.22 0.56
N LEU A 168 3.75 24.48 1.02
CA LEU A 168 3.60 24.84 2.44
C LEU A 168 2.14 24.62 2.88
N PHE A 169 1.93 23.72 3.83
CA PHE A 169 0.61 23.44 4.40
C PHE A 169 0.04 24.68 5.12
N ARG A 170 -1.21 25.07 4.78
CA ARG A 170 -1.98 26.08 5.52
C ARG A 170 -2.88 25.39 6.55
N GLN A 171 -2.98 26.02 7.72
CA GLN A 171 -3.64 25.55 8.94
C GLN A 171 -5.06 25.00 8.73
N SER A 172 -5.28 23.74 9.11
CA SER A 172 -6.58 23.05 9.16
C SER A 172 -6.64 22.01 10.29
N HIS A 173 -7.85 21.55 10.65
CA HIS A 173 -8.07 20.47 11.63
C HIS A 173 -7.45 19.11 11.21
N TYR A 174 -7.03 18.97 9.95
CA TYR A 174 -6.38 17.77 9.42
C TYR A 174 -4.85 17.85 9.46
N ASP A 175 -4.25 18.91 10.00
CA ASP A 175 -2.80 19.15 9.94
C ASP A 175 -1.96 17.97 10.46
N ASP A 176 -2.39 17.32 11.55
CA ASP A 176 -1.69 16.13 12.06
C ASP A 176 -1.81 14.93 11.12
N ILE A 177 -3.00 14.67 10.57
CA ILE A 177 -3.22 13.55 9.63
C ILE A 177 -2.41 13.76 8.36
N VAL A 178 -2.43 14.99 7.85
CA VAL A 178 -1.69 15.39 6.65
C VAL A 178 -0.18 15.29 6.90
N ARG A 179 0.31 15.79 8.03
CA ARG A 179 1.72 15.72 8.43
C ARG A 179 2.19 14.28 8.60
N LEU A 180 1.45 13.46 9.36
CA LEU A 180 1.80 12.05 9.59
C LEU A 180 1.75 11.25 8.29
N SER A 181 0.72 11.47 7.47
CA SER A 181 0.62 10.88 6.13
C SER A 181 1.83 11.26 5.27
N SER A 182 2.15 12.55 5.19
CA SER A 182 3.30 13.02 4.42
C SER A 182 4.60 12.43 4.95
N ALA A 183 4.80 12.35 6.26
CA ALA A 183 5.99 11.75 6.87
C ALA A 183 6.11 10.25 6.53
N LEU A 184 5.02 9.50 6.59
CA LEU A 184 5.00 8.08 6.22
C LEU A 184 5.32 7.87 4.74
N LEU A 185 4.72 8.65 3.84
CA LEU A 185 4.94 8.53 2.40
C LEU A 185 6.31 9.04 1.96
N GLN A 186 6.85 10.07 2.60
CA GLN A 186 8.21 10.54 2.31
C GLN A 186 9.29 9.55 2.71
N ASN A 187 9.02 8.68 3.68
CA ASN A 187 9.98 7.65 4.12
C ASN A 187 9.77 6.27 3.46
N LEU A 188 8.71 6.12 2.67
CA LEU A 188 8.43 4.89 1.96
C LEU A 188 9.16 4.85 0.61
N GLU A 189 9.67 3.67 0.26
CA GLU A 189 10.15 3.32 -1.06
C GLU A 189 9.44 2.06 -1.57
N ILE A 190 9.11 2.03 -2.86
CA ILE A 190 8.48 0.87 -3.52
C ILE A 190 9.45 0.34 -4.58
N TYR A 191 9.97 -0.85 -4.34
CA TYR A 191 10.74 -1.60 -5.33
C TYR A 191 9.85 -2.64 -6.00
N VAL A 192 9.77 -2.58 -7.33
CA VAL A 192 9.05 -3.58 -8.14
C VAL A 192 10.09 -4.44 -8.83
N ALA A 193 10.25 -5.66 -8.32
CA ALA A 193 11.17 -6.65 -8.87
C ALA A 193 10.70 -7.12 -10.25
N LYS A 194 11.66 -7.45 -11.12
CA LYS A 194 11.43 -7.91 -12.48
C LYS A 194 12.02 -9.30 -12.69
N ASP A 195 11.45 -10.04 -13.63
CA ASP A 195 11.97 -11.34 -14.08
C ASP A 195 12.11 -12.38 -12.96
N GLY A 196 11.30 -12.25 -11.90
CA GLY A 196 11.38 -13.12 -10.72
C GLY A 196 12.66 -12.93 -9.88
N VAL A 197 13.43 -11.86 -10.11
CA VAL A 197 14.71 -11.62 -9.45
C VAL A 197 14.66 -10.31 -8.66
N ILE A 198 15.17 -10.36 -7.43
CA ILE A 198 15.39 -9.17 -6.60
C ILE A 198 16.87 -8.79 -6.73
N CYS A 199 17.15 -7.61 -7.31
CA CYS A 199 18.50 -7.08 -7.36
C CYS A 199 18.82 -6.34 -6.05
N THR A 200 19.62 -6.95 -5.17
CA THR A 200 19.95 -6.36 -3.86
C THR A 200 20.73 -5.06 -4.00
N LEU A 201 21.56 -4.92 -5.04
CA LEU A 201 22.31 -3.68 -5.30
C LEU A 201 21.39 -2.50 -5.64
N GLU A 202 20.37 -2.72 -6.47
CA GLU A 202 19.37 -1.70 -6.79
C GLU A 202 18.55 -1.31 -5.56
N LEU A 203 18.19 -2.30 -4.75
CA LEU A 203 17.50 -2.07 -3.47
C LEU A 203 18.34 -1.24 -2.51
N ASP A 204 19.62 -1.58 -2.35
CA ASP A 204 20.52 -0.87 -1.45
C ASP A 204 20.75 0.57 -1.94
N GLN A 205 20.86 0.78 -3.25
CA GLN A 205 20.96 2.12 -3.84
C GLN A 205 19.68 2.94 -3.59
N LEU A 206 18.51 2.37 -3.88
CA LEU A 206 17.21 3.01 -3.65
C LEU A 206 17.04 3.46 -2.19
N CYS A 207 17.51 2.65 -1.23
CA CYS A 207 17.47 3.01 0.18
C CYS A 207 18.57 3.99 0.61
N SER A 208 19.73 4.01 -0.05
CA SER A 208 20.88 4.84 0.34
C SER A 208 20.75 6.30 -0.14
N ASP A 209 20.15 6.52 -1.32
CA ASP A 209 20.00 7.86 -1.92
C ASP A 209 19.18 8.82 -1.03
N LYS A 210 18.32 8.29 -0.13
CA LYS A 210 17.57 9.11 0.83
C LYS A 210 18.30 9.45 2.13
N ILE A 211 19.24 8.63 2.59
CA ILE A 211 20.05 8.96 3.79
C ILE A 211 20.81 10.26 3.54
N LEU A 212 21.38 10.40 2.33
CA LEU A 212 22.12 11.59 1.90
C LEU A 212 21.25 12.84 1.71
N MET A 213 19.92 12.70 1.61
CA MET A 213 18.96 13.80 1.49
C MET A 213 18.46 14.25 2.87
N ILE A 214 18.22 13.32 3.80
CA ILE A 214 17.81 13.62 5.18
C ILE A 214 18.95 14.29 5.96
N ASP A 215 20.20 13.84 5.81
CA ASP A 215 21.37 14.44 6.46
C ASP A 215 21.66 15.89 6.00
N ARG A 216 21.01 16.40 4.96
CA ARG A 216 21.16 17.78 4.47
C ARG A 216 20.06 18.73 4.96
N ASP A 217 18.98 18.21 5.54
CA ASP A 217 17.84 19.02 5.97
C ASP A 217 17.70 18.96 7.51
N ASP A 218 18.57 19.69 8.21
CA ASP A 218 18.62 19.84 9.67
C ASP A 218 17.31 20.38 10.31
N SER A 219 16.32 20.75 9.49
CA SER A 219 15.05 21.35 9.93
C SER A 219 13.95 20.33 10.28
N LEU A 220 14.13 19.06 9.90
CA LEU A 220 13.24 17.93 10.21
C LEU A 220 13.93 16.97 11.19
N SER A 221 14.33 17.47 12.35
CA SER A 221 14.81 16.62 13.46
C SER A 221 13.65 15.88 14.13
N PHE A 222 13.07 14.95 13.39
CA PHE A 222 12.40 13.79 13.98
C PHE A 222 13.40 12.65 13.80
N ASP A 223 13.86 12.07 14.89
CA ASP A 223 14.86 11.00 14.91
C ASP A 223 14.26 9.70 14.35
N ILE A 224 14.05 9.67 13.03
CA ILE A 224 13.44 8.57 12.26
C ILE A 224 14.53 7.56 11.82
N THR A 225 15.80 7.88 12.05
CA THR A 225 16.93 7.11 11.51
C THR A 225 17.11 5.74 12.15
N SER A 226 16.56 5.51 13.34
CA SER A 226 16.92 4.36 14.16
C SER A 226 15.92 3.21 14.16
N ASN A 227 14.64 3.40 13.80
CA ASN A 227 13.66 2.32 13.86
C ASN A 227 12.68 2.31 12.68
N ALA A 228 12.75 1.21 11.95
CA ALA A 228 11.81 0.68 10.97
C ALA A 228 11.94 1.05 9.48
N ARG A 229 12.87 0.36 8.84
CA ARG A 229 12.81 0.11 7.39
C ARG A 229 11.87 -1.07 7.11
N LEU A 230 10.60 -0.82 6.83
CA LEU A 230 9.77 -1.84 6.17
C LEU A 230 10.01 -1.78 4.66
N ARG A 231 10.64 -2.83 4.14
CA ARG A 231 10.85 -3.04 2.70
C ARG A 231 9.54 -3.55 2.11
N CYS A 232 8.87 -2.75 1.26
CA CYS A 232 7.77 -3.22 0.44
C CYS A 232 8.33 -3.65 -0.93
N VAL A 233 8.49 -4.96 -1.13
CA VAL A 233 8.91 -5.53 -2.42
C VAL A 233 7.68 -6.10 -3.11
N MET A 234 7.40 -5.57 -4.30
CA MET A 234 6.30 -6.02 -5.15
C MET A 234 6.85 -6.86 -6.30
N PHE A 235 6.18 -7.96 -6.63
CA PHE A 235 6.55 -8.82 -7.75
C PHE A 235 5.74 -8.47 -9.01
N SER A 236 6.41 -8.44 -10.16
CA SER A 236 5.77 -8.26 -11.46
C SER A 236 6.11 -9.44 -12.36
N GLU A 237 5.09 -10.12 -12.88
CA GLU A 237 5.21 -10.99 -14.05
C GLU A 237 4.86 -10.14 -15.28
N GLU A 238 5.82 -9.95 -16.20
CA GLU A 238 5.54 -9.27 -17.47
C GLU A 238 4.95 -10.29 -18.46
N GLU A 239 3.78 -9.99 -19.04
CA GLU A 239 3.29 -10.69 -20.23
C GLU A 239 4.06 -10.19 -21.45
N GLU A 240 4.82 -11.07 -22.09
CA GLU A 240 5.42 -10.85 -23.41
C GLU A 240 4.34 -10.40 -24.42
N LYS A 241 4.31 -9.11 -24.74
CA LYS A 241 3.67 -8.66 -25.98
C LYS A 241 4.71 -8.65 -27.08
N THR A 242 4.73 -9.73 -27.87
CA THR A 242 5.37 -9.75 -29.19
C THR A 242 4.76 -8.65 -30.05
N CYS A 243 5.51 -7.57 -30.29
CA CYS A 243 5.22 -6.59 -31.32
C CYS A 243 5.51 -7.25 -32.68
N THR A 244 4.46 -7.69 -33.38
CA THR A 244 4.59 -8.05 -34.80
C THR A 244 4.59 -6.76 -35.62
N ASP A 245 5.79 -6.33 -36.00
CA ASP A 245 6.01 -5.30 -37.01
C ASP A 245 5.38 -5.74 -38.35
N ASN A 246 4.23 -5.17 -38.68
CA ASN A 246 3.74 -5.16 -40.06
C ASN A 246 4.39 -3.98 -40.80
N LEU A 247 5.64 -4.20 -41.23
CA LEU A 247 6.24 -3.50 -42.36
C LEU A 247 6.12 -4.39 -43.60
N LYS A 248 5.25 -3.97 -44.53
CA LYS A 248 5.17 -4.23 -45.99
C LYS A 248 3.81 -3.66 -46.40
N GLY A 249 3.70 -2.66 -47.25
CA GLY A 249 4.32 -2.49 -48.56
C GLY A 249 3.17 -2.22 -49.52
#